data_AF-A0A9E4W9M1-F1
#
_entry.id   AF-A0A9E4W9M1-F1
#
_cell.length_a   1.000
_cell.length_b   1.000
_cell.length_c   1.000
_cell.angle_alpha   90.00
_cell.angle_beta   90.00
_cell.angle_gamma   90.00
#
_symmetry.space_group_name_H-M   'P 1'
#
loop_
_entity.id
_entity.type
_entity.pdbx_description
1 polymer ?
#
loop_
_entity_poly.entity_id
_entity_poly.type
_entity_poly.pdbx_seq_one_letter_code
_entity_poly.pdbx_strand_id
1 'polypeptide(L)' 'LYPGETGLLVLDVDLDKLTSPLKNEPSRSGEIYPHIYGMLNADAVVRERALKVDAGGGHFVED' A
#
# COMPACT_ATOMS: atom_id res chain seq x y z
N LEU A 1 8.40 8.41 -2.01
CA LEU A 1 8.42 7.45 -0.89
C LEU A 1 8.74 8.23 0.37
N TYR A 2 8.23 7.79 1.53
CA TYR A 2 8.11 8.55 2.78
C TYR A 2 9.38 8.48 3.63
N PRO A 3 10.53 9.08 3.26
CA PRO A 3 11.83 8.71 3.81
C PRO A 3 11.98 9.18 5.27
N GLY A 4 12.07 8.25 6.21
CA GLY A 4 12.21 8.58 7.64
C GLY A 4 10.91 8.97 8.35
N GLU A 5 9.78 9.10 7.65
CA GLU A 5 8.48 9.34 8.27
C GLU A 5 8.09 8.20 9.23
N THR A 6 7.52 8.56 10.38
CA THR A 6 7.04 7.60 11.38
C THR A 6 5.52 7.66 11.50
N GLY A 7 4.92 6.65 12.15
CA GLY A 7 3.46 6.57 12.31
C GLY A 7 2.71 6.15 11.05
N LEU A 8 3.41 5.55 10.09
CA LEU A 8 2.83 5.01 8.86
C LEU A 8 2.33 3.57 9.04
N LEU A 9 1.35 3.21 8.22
CA LEU A 9 0.79 1.86 8.15
C LEU A 9 0.98 1.27 6.75
N VAL A 10 1.17 -0.05 6.71
CA VAL A 10 1.00 -0.88 5.51
C VAL A 10 -0.32 -1.62 5.63
N LEU A 11 -1.12 -1.54 4.56
CA LEU A 11 -2.41 -2.20 4.46
C LEU A 11 -2.33 -3.31 3.42
N ASP A 12 -2.71 -4.52 3.82
CA ASP A 12 -2.87 -5.64 2.91
C ASP A 12 -4.31 -5.63 2.42
N VAL A 13 -4.49 -5.53 1.10
CA VAL A 13 -5.80 -5.38 0.46
C VAL A 13 -6.15 -6.66 -0.30
N ASP A 14 -7.32 -7.21 0.03
CA ASP A 14 -7.97 -8.30 -0.71
C ASP A 14 -8.73 -7.73 -1.90
N LEU A 15 -8.26 -8.03 -3.10
CA LEU A 15 -8.81 -7.49 -4.34
C LEU A 15 -10.19 -8.05 -4.67
N ASP A 16 -10.56 -9.23 -4.14
CA ASP A 16 -11.89 -9.81 -4.38
C ASP A 16 -12.99 -9.09 -3.58
N LYS A 17 -12.59 -8.35 -2.53
CA LYS A 17 -13.48 -7.51 -1.72
C LYS A 17 -13.47 -6.04 -2.13
N LEU A 18 -12.58 -5.66 -3.05
CA LEU A 18 -12.48 -4.28 -3.51
C LEU A 18 -13.71 -3.91 -4.34
N THR A 19 -14.39 -2.84 -3.94
CA THR A 19 -15.61 -2.36 -4.63
C THR A 19 -15.31 -1.36 -5.74
N SER A 20 -14.18 -0.66 -5.64
CA SER A 20 -13.74 0.28 -6.66
C SER A 20 -13.05 -0.45 -7.83
N PRO A 21 -13.17 0.05 -9.07
CA PRO A 21 -12.48 -0.54 -10.21
C PRO A 21 -10.96 -0.55 -10.02
N LEU A 22 -10.31 -1.65 -10.41
CA LEU A 22 -8.86 -1.78 -10.45
C LEU A 22 -8.36 -1.79 -11.89
N LYS A 23 -7.30 -1.05 -12.20
CA LYS A 23 -6.62 -1.11 -13.50
C LYS A 23 -5.13 -1.37 -13.31
N ASN A 24 -4.61 -2.31 -14.09
CA ASN A 24 -3.18 -2.56 -14.19
C ASN A 24 -2.63 -1.74 -15.36
N GLU A 25 -1.90 -0.67 -15.05
CA GLU A 25 -1.40 0.26 -16.07
C GLU A 25 0.03 0.72 -15.76
N PRO A 26 0.79 1.15 -16.78
CA PRO A 26 2.14 1.67 -16.59
C PRO A 26 2.16 2.86 -15.64
N SER A 27 2.99 2.78 -14.61
CA SER A 27 3.32 3.89 -13.72
C SER A 27 4.43 4.77 -14.33
N ARG A 28 4.88 5.79 -13.60
CA ARG A 28 5.97 6.70 -14.04
C ARG A 28 7.29 5.98 -14.34
N SER A 29 7.51 4.82 -13.74
CA SER A 29 8.68 3.97 -14.01
C SER A 29 8.56 3.13 -15.28
N GLY A 30 7.38 3.09 -15.92
CA GLY A 30 7.07 2.17 -17.03
C GLY A 30 6.67 0.76 -16.59
N GLU A 31 6.84 0.42 -15.31
CA GLU A 31 6.32 -0.82 -14.73
C GLU A 31 4.81 -0.75 -14.54
N ILE A 32 4.14 -1.89 -14.68
CA ILE A 32 2.69 -1.99 -14.52
C ILE A 32 2.36 -2.15 -13.04
N TYR A 33 1.55 -1.22 -12.51
CA TYR A 33 1.05 -1.26 -11.14
C TYR A 33 -0.49 -1.25 -11.11
N PRO A 34 -1.09 -1.86 -10.07
CA PRO A 34 -2.52 -1.79 -9.83
C PRO A 34 -2.91 -0.41 -9.29
N HIS A 35 -3.85 0.25 -9.97
CA HIS A 35 -4.42 1.54 -9.59
C HIS A 35 -5.90 1.38 -9.23
N ILE A 36 -6.29 1.82 -8.03
CA ILE A 36 -7.68 1.83 -7.57
C ILE A 36 -8.34 3.12 -8.05
N TYR A 37 -9.38 2.99 -8.86
CA TYR A 37 -10.15 4.12 -9.42
C TYR A 37 -11.38 4.43 -8.55
N GLY A 38 -11.13 4.86 -7.32
CA GLY A 38 -12.18 5.18 -6.36
C GLY A 38 -11.67 5.08 -4.92
N MET A 39 -12.60 4.96 -3.98
CA MET A 39 -12.26 4.78 -2.58
C MET A 39 -11.84 3.32 -2.30
N LEU A 40 -10.80 3.14 -1.48
CA LEU A 40 -10.54 1.86 -0.85
C LEU A 40 -11.57 1.65 0.27
N ASN A 41 -12.42 0.63 0.12
CA ASN A 41 -13.36 0.23 1.16
C ASN A 41 -12.63 -0.53 2.29
N ALA A 42 -13.01 -0.25 3.54
CA ALA A 42 -12.29 -0.76 4.72
C ALA A 42 -12.35 -2.29 4.87
N ASP A 43 -13.45 -2.92 4.45
CA ASP A 43 -13.64 -4.37 4.46
C ASP A 43 -12.75 -5.13 3.46
N ALA A 44 -12.15 -4.43 2.48
CA ALA A 44 -11.10 -4.99 1.63
C ALA A 44 -9.73 -5.02 2.31
N VAL A 45 -9.52 -4.30 3.41
CA VAL A 45 -8.27 -4.34 4.18
C VAL A 45 -8.30 -5.54 5.12
N VAL A 46 -7.45 -6.53 4.85
CA VAL A 46 -7.40 -7.79 5.62
C VAL A 46 -6.33 -7.81 6.71
N ARG A 47 -5.35 -6.90 6.61
CA ARG A 47 -4.31 -6.72 7.62
C ARG A 47 -3.79 -5.29 7.61
N GLU A 48 -3.51 -4.77 8.80
CA GLU A 48 -2.78 -3.51 9.00
C GLU A 48 -1.50 -3.80 9.79
N ARG A 49 -0.40 -3.15 9.40
CA ARG A 49 0.91 -3.33 10.03
C ARG A 49 1.60 -1.97 10.16
N ALA A 50 2.31 -1.77 11.26
CA ALA A 50 3.16 -0.60 11.41
C ALA A 50 4.33 -0.67 10.42
N LEU A 51 4.53 0.40 9.64
CA LEU A 51 5.75 0.57 8.86
C LEU A 51 6.80 1.21 9.76
N LYS A 52 7.84 0.45 10.09
CA LYS A 52 8.92 0.89 10.98
C LYS A 52 10.07 1.50 10.19
N VAL A 53 10.81 2.36 10.87
CA VAL A 53 12.02 3.01 10.34
C VAL A 53 13.22 2.47 11.11
N ASP A 54 14.22 1.98 10.39
CA ASP A 54 15.49 1.55 10.98
C ASP A 54 16.43 2.72 11.27
N ALA A 55 17.58 2.44 11.88
CA ALA A 55 18.58 3.47 12.22
C ALA A 55 19.18 4.18 10.98
N GLY A 56 19.08 3.58 9.79
CA GLY A 56 19.50 4.15 8.52
C GLY A 56 18.42 4.96 7.80
N GLY A 57 17.23 5.08 8.39
CA GLY A 57 16.07 5.73 7.76
C GLY A 57 15.34 4.83 6.75
N GLY A 58 15.71 3.55 6.69
CA GLY A 58 15.08 2.53 5.85
C GLY A 58 13.74 2.09 6.42
N HIS A 59 12.76 1.94 5.54
CA HIS A 59 11.42 1.47 5.89
C HIS A 59 11.33 -0.05 5.82
N PHE A 60 10.78 -0.67 6.86
CA PHE A 60 10.54 -2.11 6.91
C PHE A 60 9.24 -2.46 7.61
N VAL A 61 8.69 -3.62 7.27
CA VAL A 61 7.51 -4.21 7.91
C VAL A 61 7.97 -5.44 8.67
N GLU A 62 7.55 -5.56 9.93
CA GLU A 62 7.77 -6.80 10.69
C GLU A 62 6.74 -7.87 10.27
N ASP A 63 7.16 -9.13 10.29
CA ASP A 63 6.33 -10.27 9.91
C ASP A 63 5.08 -10.45 10.78
#